data_AF-A0A8B6ZHQ5-F1
#
_entry.id   AF-A0A8B6ZHQ5-F1
#
_cell.length_a   1.000
_cell.length_b   1.000
_cell.length_c   1.000
_cell.angle_alpha   90.00
_cell.angle_beta   90.00
_cell.angle_gamma   90.00
#
_symmetry.space_group_name_H-M   'P 1'
#
loop_
_entity.id
_entity.type
_entity.pdbx_description
1 polymer ?
#
loop_
_entity_poly.entity_id
_entity_poly.type
_entity_poly.pdbx_seq_one_letter_code
_entity_poly.pdbx_strand_id
1 'polypeptide(L)'
;GLCIHDGTWKSAVYGFGDQSNLRKLRNESKLKPIPYVGPKLKRRWQISYCRELSKYAIPFLGSDVSVVKRTQRYLHENLQDSPVQYAAYVAVGGITSVIKLMFAGLFFLFFVRFGIGKQLLIKFPWLFSFGYFSKQGPTQKQIDASSFTMTFFGQGYSQGVAAADRSKPNIRICTQVKGPGFLQMGGVFTPGAAFSRTKLIDRLNHRGIEFSVISSSEV
;
A
#
# COMPACT_ATOMS: atom_id res chain seq x y z
N GLY A 1 8.21 16.11 -14.29
CA GLY A 1 8.10 15.04 -13.28
C GLY A 1 6.96 15.36 -12.33
N LEU A 2 6.40 14.35 -11.65
CA LEU A 2 5.42 14.55 -10.57
C LEU A 2 6.15 15.11 -9.34
N CYS A 3 5.65 16.21 -8.77
CA CYS A 3 6.16 16.76 -7.51
C CYS A 3 5.20 16.35 -6.37
N ILE A 4 5.73 15.82 -5.27
CA ILE A 4 4.95 15.40 -4.11
C ILE A 4 5.21 16.38 -2.96
N HIS A 5 4.19 16.63 -2.14
CA HIS A 5 4.35 17.49 -0.97
C HIS A 5 5.33 16.89 0.05
N ASP A 6 6.12 17.74 0.73
CA ASP A 6 7.16 17.35 1.69
C ASP A 6 6.63 16.59 2.92
N GLY A 7 5.33 16.65 3.17
CA GLY A 7 4.65 15.88 4.21
C GLY A 7 4.94 14.38 4.07
N THR A 8 4.78 13.82 2.87
CA THR A 8 5.09 12.41 2.59
C THR A 8 6.57 12.10 2.82
N TRP A 9 7.45 13.03 2.42
CA TRP A 9 8.89 12.90 2.62
C TRP A 9 9.27 12.87 4.10
N LYS A 10 8.74 13.80 4.90
CA LYS A 10 8.91 13.84 6.35
C LYS A 10 8.39 12.57 7.00
N SER A 11 7.21 12.09 6.61
CA SER A 11 6.66 10.82 7.10
C SER A 11 7.60 9.65 6.81
N ALA A 12 8.23 9.60 5.63
CA ALA A 12 9.24 8.60 5.34
C ALA A 12 10.47 8.75 6.24
N VAL A 13 11.03 9.96 6.38
CA VAL A 13 12.22 10.22 7.22
C VAL A 13 11.99 9.75 8.66
N TYR A 14 10.88 10.15 9.28
CA TYR A 14 10.54 9.72 10.64
C TYR A 14 10.18 8.22 10.71
N GLY A 15 9.41 7.72 9.74
CA GLY A 15 8.97 6.33 9.71
C GLY A 15 10.14 5.33 9.63
N PHE A 16 11.14 5.61 8.79
CA PHE A 16 12.36 4.81 8.71
C PHE A 16 13.32 5.10 9.87
N GLY A 17 13.42 6.35 10.32
CA GLY A 17 14.29 6.76 11.43
C GLY A 17 13.91 6.15 12.77
N ASP A 18 12.61 5.95 13.02
CA ASP A 18 12.10 5.45 14.29
C ASP A 18 11.64 3.98 14.21
N GLN A 19 12.07 3.23 13.19
CA GLN A 19 11.62 1.86 12.94
C GLN A 19 11.81 0.92 14.15
N SER A 20 12.89 1.10 14.92
CA SER A 20 13.19 0.33 16.12
C SER A 20 12.18 0.60 17.25
N ASN A 21 11.86 1.86 17.50
CA ASN A 21 10.85 2.28 18.47
C ASN A 21 9.45 1.81 18.05
N LEU A 22 9.11 1.94 16.76
CA LEU A 22 7.87 1.42 16.21
C LEU A 22 7.75 -0.10 16.37
N ARG A 23 8.87 -0.85 16.29
CA ARG A 23 8.87 -2.30 16.56
C ARG A 23 8.60 -2.59 18.04
N LYS A 24 9.20 -1.84 18.97
CA LYS A 24 8.96 -1.97 20.42
C LYS A 24 7.49 -1.72 20.77
N LEU A 25 6.94 -0.59 20.36
CA LEU A 25 5.53 -0.22 20.59
C LEU A 25 4.56 -1.27 20.03
N ARG A 26 4.86 -1.85 18.86
CA ARG A 26 4.04 -2.93 18.29
C ARG A 26 4.07 -4.21 19.13
N ASN A 27 5.22 -4.55 19.72
CA ASN A 27 5.34 -5.73 20.58
C ASN A 27 4.63 -5.53 21.92
N GLU A 28 4.68 -4.32 22.48
CA GLU A 28 4.01 -3.96 23.74
C GLU A 28 2.48 -4.05 23.65
N SER A 29 1.91 -3.89 22.45
CA SER A 29 0.47 -4.00 22.25
C SER A 29 -0.14 -5.38 22.57
N LYS A 30 0.69 -6.43 22.74
CA LYS A 30 0.29 -7.81 23.10
C LYS A 30 -0.92 -8.35 22.30
N LEU A 31 -1.10 -7.88 21.06
CA LEU A 31 -2.27 -8.22 20.26
C LEU A 31 -2.22 -9.67 19.80
N LYS A 32 -3.35 -10.38 19.91
CA LYS A 32 -3.47 -11.76 19.43
C LYS A 32 -3.17 -11.87 17.92
N PRO A 33 -2.54 -12.96 17.48
CA PRO A 33 -2.44 -13.29 16.06
C PRO A 33 -3.83 -13.37 15.44
N ILE A 34 -3.98 -12.85 14.23
CA ILE A 34 -5.23 -12.95 13.47
C ILE A 34 -5.26 -14.34 12.83
N PRO A 35 -6.35 -15.12 12.96
CA PRO A 35 -6.47 -16.39 12.28
C PRO A 35 -6.44 -16.19 10.75
N TYR A 36 -6.10 -17.24 10.02
CA TYR A 36 -6.16 -17.22 8.56
C TYR A 36 -6.83 -18.49 8.06
N VAL A 37 -7.53 -18.38 6.93
CA VAL A 37 -8.19 -19.50 6.26
C VAL A 37 -7.28 -20.02 5.15
N GLY A 38 -7.15 -21.35 5.06
CA GLY A 38 -6.40 -22.03 4.01
C GLY A 38 -4.87 -21.91 4.12
N PRO A 39 -4.15 -22.16 3.02
CA PRO A 39 -2.69 -22.07 2.99
C PRO A 39 -2.21 -20.62 3.19
N LYS A 40 -1.04 -20.48 3.83
CA LYS A 40 -0.42 -19.16 4.05
C LYS A 40 -0.11 -18.47 2.73
N LEU A 41 -0.46 -17.19 2.62
CA LEU A 41 -0.16 -16.35 1.46
C LEU A 41 1.35 -16.33 1.20
N LYS A 42 1.76 -16.86 0.04
CA LYS A 42 3.15 -16.83 -0.41
C LYS A 42 3.49 -15.40 -0.85
N ARG A 43 4.43 -14.77 -0.16
CA ARG A 43 4.95 -13.46 -0.56
C ARG A 43 5.85 -13.62 -1.77
N ARG A 44 5.70 -12.72 -2.74
CA ARG A 44 6.63 -12.57 -3.87
C ARG A 44 8.02 -12.19 -3.35
N TRP A 45 9.05 -12.54 -4.13
CA TRP A 45 10.43 -12.13 -3.88
C TRP A 45 10.57 -10.60 -3.81
N GLN A 46 11.65 -10.11 -3.20
CA GLN A 46 11.88 -8.66 -2.97
C GLN A 46 11.82 -7.84 -4.27
N ILE A 47 12.24 -8.43 -5.38
CA ILE A 47 12.07 -7.89 -6.72
C ILE A 47 11.40 -8.99 -7.54
N SER A 48 10.18 -8.73 -8.01
CA SER A 48 9.42 -9.73 -8.78
C SER A 48 8.80 -9.11 -10.02
N TYR A 49 8.84 -9.81 -11.14
CA TYR A 49 8.14 -9.38 -12.34
C TYR A 49 6.66 -9.78 -12.23
N CYS A 50 5.75 -8.80 -12.29
CA CYS A 50 4.32 -9.02 -12.36
C CYS A 50 3.92 -9.05 -13.82
N ARG A 51 3.62 -10.25 -14.34
CA ARG A 51 3.24 -10.45 -15.74
C ARG A 51 1.94 -9.71 -16.07
N GLU A 52 1.00 -9.74 -15.14
CA GLU A 52 -0.34 -9.14 -15.24
C GLU A 52 -0.29 -7.61 -15.39
N LEU A 53 0.75 -6.97 -14.87
CA LEU A 53 0.96 -5.52 -14.99
C LEU A 53 2.12 -5.16 -15.93
N SER A 54 2.79 -6.16 -16.51
CA SER A 54 4.02 -6.05 -17.30
C SER A 54 5.11 -5.16 -16.65
N LYS A 55 5.21 -5.20 -15.31
CA LYS A 55 6.10 -4.33 -14.51
C LYS A 55 6.81 -5.12 -13.43
N TYR A 56 8.01 -4.66 -13.06
CA TYR A 56 8.64 -5.08 -11.82
C TYR A 56 7.89 -4.48 -10.62
N ALA A 57 7.75 -5.30 -9.60
CA ALA A 57 7.09 -4.97 -8.35
C ALA A 57 8.00 -5.32 -7.18
N ILE A 58 8.01 -4.42 -6.19
CA ILE A 58 8.73 -4.59 -4.93
C ILE A 58 7.74 -4.50 -3.77
N PRO A 59 8.03 -5.11 -2.60
CA PRO A 59 7.19 -4.96 -1.42
C PRO A 59 6.95 -3.48 -1.09
N PHE A 60 5.70 -3.13 -0.84
CA PHE A 60 5.37 -1.78 -0.41
C PHE A 60 5.79 -1.58 1.05
N LEU A 61 6.71 -0.63 1.28
CA LEU A 61 7.31 -0.38 2.60
C LEU A 61 6.52 0.61 3.47
N GLY A 62 5.30 0.98 3.06
CA GLY A 62 4.46 1.90 3.80
C GLY A 62 3.58 1.25 4.87
N SER A 63 2.62 2.03 5.37
CA SER A 63 1.74 1.63 6.47
C SER A 63 0.64 0.65 6.09
N ASP A 64 0.34 0.49 4.80
CA ASP A 64 -0.87 -0.17 4.29
C ASP A 64 -1.06 -1.58 4.85
N VAL A 65 -0.03 -2.42 4.81
CA VAL A 65 -0.11 -3.79 5.37
C VAL A 65 -0.49 -3.76 6.86
N SER A 66 0.03 -2.79 7.61
CA SER A 66 -0.30 -2.65 9.03
C SER A 66 -1.72 -2.14 9.26
N VAL A 67 -2.22 -1.26 8.40
CA VAL A 67 -3.59 -0.72 8.44
C VAL A 67 -4.59 -1.80 8.07
N VAL A 68 -4.34 -2.55 6.98
CA VAL A 68 -5.17 -3.68 6.58
C VAL A 68 -5.18 -4.75 7.67
N LYS A 69 -4.02 -5.09 8.25
CA LYS A 69 -3.98 -6.06 9.35
C LYS A 69 -4.84 -5.62 10.55
N ARG A 70 -4.78 -4.34 10.95
CA ARG A 70 -5.62 -3.82 12.04
C ARG A 70 -7.11 -3.82 11.67
N THR A 71 -7.42 -3.47 10.43
CA THR A 71 -8.78 -3.52 9.87
C THR A 71 -9.34 -4.94 9.94
N GLN A 72 -8.59 -5.93 9.44
CA GLN A 72 -9.01 -7.35 9.46
C GLN A 72 -9.19 -7.87 10.89
N ARG A 73 -8.36 -7.43 11.84
CA ARG A 73 -8.57 -7.75 13.26
C ARG A 73 -9.90 -7.20 13.76
N TYR A 74 -10.16 -5.92 13.52
CA TYR A 74 -11.40 -5.28 13.97
C TYR A 74 -12.63 -6.01 13.41
N LEU A 75 -12.65 -6.26 12.09
CA LEU A 75 -13.73 -6.98 11.42
C LEU A 75 -13.93 -8.38 12.01
N HIS A 76 -12.85 -9.10 12.31
CA HIS A 76 -12.93 -10.43 12.89
C HIS A 76 -13.45 -10.43 14.33
N GLU A 77 -12.89 -9.58 15.19
CA GLU A 77 -13.21 -9.55 16.62
C GLU A 77 -14.59 -8.92 16.92
N ASN A 78 -15.03 -7.97 16.10
CA ASN A 78 -16.25 -7.19 16.37
C ASN A 78 -17.41 -7.52 15.42
N LEU A 79 -17.13 -7.94 14.18
CA LEU A 79 -18.16 -8.23 13.17
C LEU A 79 -18.23 -9.71 12.77
N GLN A 80 -17.39 -10.57 13.37
CA GLN A 80 -17.30 -12.00 13.09
C GLN A 80 -16.98 -12.33 11.61
N ASP A 81 -16.38 -11.38 10.89
CA ASP A 81 -15.98 -11.59 9.50
C ASP A 81 -14.73 -12.50 9.43
N SER A 82 -14.62 -13.30 8.36
CA SER A 82 -13.43 -14.12 8.10
C SER A 82 -12.24 -13.25 7.67
N PRO A 83 -11.07 -13.31 8.34
CA PRO A 83 -9.93 -12.49 7.98
C PRO A 83 -9.34 -12.85 6.61
N VAL A 84 -8.93 -11.81 5.89
CA VAL A 84 -8.23 -11.94 4.60
C VAL A 84 -6.72 -11.84 4.79
N GLN A 85 -5.98 -12.75 4.14
CA GLN A 85 -4.53 -12.66 4.06
C GLN A 85 -4.12 -11.60 3.01
N TYR A 86 -3.26 -10.66 3.39
CA TYR A 86 -2.93 -9.48 2.56
C TYR A 86 -1.43 -9.27 2.38
N ALA A 87 -1.04 -8.88 1.18
CA ALA A 87 0.29 -8.37 0.84
C ALA A 87 0.17 -7.22 -0.16
N ALA A 88 1.02 -6.21 -0.01
CA ALA A 88 1.04 -5.02 -0.86
C ALA A 88 2.38 -4.89 -1.59
N TYR A 89 2.32 -4.49 -2.85
CA TYR A 89 3.47 -4.29 -3.72
C TYR A 89 3.29 -3.01 -4.52
N VAL A 90 4.39 -2.29 -4.76
CA VAL A 90 4.40 -1.14 -5.67
C VAL A 90 4.98 -1.57 -7.01
N ALA A 91 4.26 -1.28 -8.09
CA ALA A 91 4.74 -1.49 -9.45
C ALA A 91 5.65 -0.33 -9.86
N VAL A 92 6.95 -0.61 -9.98
CA VAL A 92 8.01 0.39 -10.16
C VAL A 92 8.45 0.56 -11.62
N GLY A 93 7.87 -0.21 -12.55
CA GLY A 93 8.18 -0.11 -13.98
C GLY A 93 9.21 -1.14 -14.42
N GLY A 94 10.19 -0.72 -15.22
CA GLY A 94 11.26 -1.59 -15.72
C GLY A 94 12.38 -1.83 -14.70
N ILE A 95 13.29 -2.76 -15.00
CA ILE A 95 14.42 -3.11 -14.14
C ILE A 95 15.34 -1.90 -13.85
N THR A 96 15.50 -1.00 -14.82
CA THR A 96 16.27 0.23 -14.65
C THR A 96 15.68 1.14 -13.58
N SER A 97 14.35 1.17 -13.45
CA SER A 97 13.66 1.95 -12.41
C SER A 97 13.86 1.33 -11.03
N VAL A 98 13.88 -0.02 -10.95
CA VAL A 98 14.22 -0.75 -9.73
C VAL A 98 15.64 -0.41 -9.26
N ILE A 99 16.62 -0.42 -10.17
CA ILE A 99 18.01 -0.10 -9.84
C ILE A 99 18.14 1.34 -9.34
N LYS A 100 17.53 2.32 -10.03
CA LYS A 100 17.51 3.72 -9.58
C LYS A 100 16.90 3.86 -8.19
N LEU A 101 15.78 3.19 -7.94
CA LEU A 101 15.11 3.23 -6.64
C LEU A 101 15.95 2.57 -5.54
N MET A 102 16.68 1.50 -5.85
CA MET A 102 17.58 0.84 -4.90
C MET A 102 18.70 1.79 -4.46
N PHE A 103 19.37 2.47 -5.41
CA PHE A 103 20.40 3.45 -5.07
C PHE A 103 19.85 4.64 -4.29
N ALA A 104 18.71 5.19 -4.72
CA ALA A 104 18.04 6.27 -4.00
C ALA A 104 17.63 5.84 -2.57
N GLY A 105 17.15 4.61 -2.41
CA GLY A 105 16.78 4.04 -1.12
C GLY A 105 17.98 3.83 -0.19
N LEU A 106 19.10 3.31 -0.70
CA LEU A 106 20.34 3.16 0.07
C LEU A 106 20.90 4.51 0.52
N PHE A 107 20.92 5.48 -0.40
CA PHE A 107 21.29 6.86 -0.10
C PHE A 107 20.40 7.43 1.00
N PHE A 108 19.08 7.31 0.86
CA PHE A 108 18.12 7.77 1.85
C PHE A 108 18.33 7.11 3.23
N LEU A 109 18.45 5.78 3.28
CA LEU A 109 18.65 5.03 4.51
C LEU A 109 19.96 5.38 5.22
N PHE A 110 21.01 5.73 4.47
CA PHE A 110 22.25 6.24 5.03
C PHE A 110 22.01 7.54 5.80
N PHE A 111 21.33 8.53 5.20
CA PHE A 111 21.08 9.82 5.86
C PHE A 111 20.11 9.71 7.04
N VAL A 112 19.09 8.85 6.96
CA VAL A 112 18.09 8.68 8.03
C VAL A 112 18.70 8.14 9.34
N ARG A 113 19.84 7.45 9.28
CA ARG A 113 20.50 6.90 10.46
C ARG A 113 21.15 7.94 11.37
N PHE A 114 21.56 9.08 10.81
CA PHE A 114 22.27 10.12 11.56
C PHE A 114 21.36 11.30 11.88
N GLY A 115 21.51 11.91 13.07
CA GLY A 115 20.69 13.05 13.48
C GLY A 115 20.79 14.24 12.51
N ILE A 116 22.01 14.62 12.15
CA ILE A 116 22.28 15.67 11.15
C ILE A 116 21.73 15.26 9.78
N GLY A 117 21.88 13.99 9.39
CA GLY A 117 21.36 13.48 8.13
C GLY A 117 19.83 13.61 8.03
N LYS A 118 19.09 13.24 9.07
CA LYS A 118 17.64 13.46 9.16
C LYS A 118 17.28 14.94 9.02
N GLN A 119 18.01 15.84 9.69
CA GLN A 119 17.77 17.28 9.60
C GLN A 119 17.99 17.79 8.17
N LEU A 120 19.03 17.31 7.47
CA LEU A 120 19.27 17.67 6.07
C LEU A 120 18.15 17.20 5.14
N LEU A 121 17.71 15.93 5.28
CA LEU A 121 16.59 15.40 4.51
C LEU A 121 15.33 16.25 4.71
N ILE A 122 15.02 16.66 5.94
CA ILE A 122 13.82 17.44 6.27
C ILE A 122 13.93 18.90 5.80
N LYS A 123 15.11 19.52 5.94
CA LYS A 123 15.31 20.94 5.62
C LYS A 123 15.34 21.18 4.11
N PHE A 124 15.91 20.24 3.35
CA PHE A 124 16.12 20.36 1.91
C PHE A 124 15.49 19.19 1.13
N PRO A 125 14.15 18.98 1.22
CA PRO A 125 13.48 17.84 0.60
C PRO A 125 13.69 17.82 -0.92
N TRP A 126 13.68 18.97 -1.58
CA TRP A 126 13.89 19.07 -3.02
C TRP A 126 15.27 18.58 -3.47
N LEU A 127 16.32 18.97 -2.75
CA LEU A 127 17.69 18.55 -3.06
C LEU A 127 17.87 17.04 -2.82
N PHE A 128 17.48 16.56 -1.64
CA PHE A 128 17.72 15.17 -1.23
C PHE A 128 16.76 14.15 -1.85
N SER A 129 15.71 14.63 -2.49
CA SER A 129 14.81 13.80 -3.29
C SER A 129 15.01 13.96 -4.79
N PHE A 130 16.03 14.68 -5.25
CA PHE A 130 16.28 14.92 -6.69
C PHE A 130 15.06 15.55 -7.40
N GLY A 131 14.39 16.49 -6.73
CA GLY A 131 13.26 17.25 -7.25
C GLY A 131 11.89 16.55 -7.17
N TYR A 132 11.80 15.37 -6.58
CA TYR A 132 10.53 14.64 -6.45
C TYR A 132 9.63 15.16 -5.32
N PHE A 133 10.21 15.73 -4.26
CA PHE A 133 9.46 16.27 -3.12
C PHE A 133 9.78 17.74 -2.88
N SER A 134 8.75 18.54 -2.60
CA SER A 134 8.93 19.96 -2.28
C SER A 134 7.91 20.44 -1.24
N LYS A 135 8.20 21.58 -0.60
CA LYS A 135 7.26 22.22 0.33
C LYS A 135 6.07 22.83 -0.38
N GLN A 136 6.22 23.24 -1.65
CA GLN A 136 5.10 23.74 -2.44
C GLN A 136 4.16 22.61 -2.89
N GLY A 137 4.68 21.39 -3.05
CA GLY A 137 3.93 20.27 -3.60
C GLY A 137 3.73 20.37 -5.11
N PRO A 138 2.79 19.59 -5.67
CA PRO A 138 2.45 19.63 -7.09
C PRO A 138 1.71 20.92 -7.49
N THR A 139 1.94 21.37 -8.71
CA THR A 139 1.13 22.42 -9.37
C THR A 139 -0.25 21.88 -9.74
N GLN A 140 -1.23 22.78 -9.97
CA GLN A 140 -2.57 22.38 -10.41
C GLN A 140 -2.53 21.53 -11.70
N LYS A 141 -1.70 21.91 -12.67
CA LYS A 141 -1.49 21.11 -13.90
C LYS A 141 -0.98 19.70 -13.61
N GLN A 142 -0.07 19.53 -12.64
CA GLN A 142 0.43 18.22 -12.22
C GLN A 142 -0.66 17.42 -11.49
N ILE A 143 -1.52 18.09 -10.71
CA ILE A 143 -2.66 17.47 -10.05
C ILE A 143 -3.66 16.96 -11.09
N ASP A 144 -4.07 17.81 -12.02
CA ASP A 144 -5.07 17.50 -13.04
C ASP A 144 -4.59 16.39 -14.00
N ALA A 145 -3.29 16.33 -14.29
CA ALA A 145 -2.70 15.29 -15.13
C ALA A 145 -2.37 14.00 -14.37
N SER A 146 -2.57 13.95 -13.06
CA SER A 146 -2.24 12.78 -12.25
C SER A 146 -3.39 11.79 -12.17
N SER A 147 -3.04 10.51 -12.12
CA SER A 147 -3.98 9.41 -11.90
C SER A 147 -3.34 8.34 -11.02
N PHE A 148 -4.15 7.56 -10.32
CA PHE A 148 -3.70 6.35 -9.65
C PHE A 148 -4.41 5.12 -10.20
N THR A 149 -3.77 3.98 -10.02
CA THR A 149 -4.37 2.68 -10.31
C THR A 149 -3.91 1.69 -9.24
N MET A 150 -4.87 1.04 -8.59
CA MET A 150 -4.63 -0.07 -7.68
C MET A 150 -5.22 -1.32 -8.31
N THR A 151 -4.41 -2.36 -8.49
CA THR A 151 -4.87 -3.66 -8.98
C THR A 151 -4.80 -4.66 -7.84
N PHE A 152 -5.92 -5.31 -7.55
CA PHE A 152 -6.05 -6.29 -6.48
C PHE A 152 -6.21 -7.68 -7.09
N PHE A 153 -5.35 -8.59 -6.67
CA PHE A 153 -5.41 -10.00 -7.04
C PHE A 153 -5.96 -10.78 -5.84
N GLY A 154 -7.18 -11.26 -5.96
CA GLY A 154 -7.87 -12.06 -4.95
C GLY A 154 -7.84 -13.54 -5.29
N GLN A 155 -7.71 -14.36 -4.25
CA GLN A 155 -7.89 -15.81 -4.31
C GLN A 155 -8.88 -16.21 -3.22
N GLY A 156 -9.86 -17.04 -3.57
CA GLY A 156 -10.92 -17.46 -2.66
C GLY A 156 -11.47 -18.85 -2.98
N TYR A 157 -12.60 -19.17 -2.35
CA TYR A 157 -13.27 -20.47 -2.49
C TYR A 157 -14.67 -20.28 -3.05
N SER A 158 -15.09 -21.17 -3.96
CA SER A 158 -16.45 -21.14 -4.54
C SER A 158 -17.53 -21.57 -3.56
N GLN A 159 -17.17 -22.35 -2.55
CA GLN A 159 -18.04 -22.76 -1.46
C GLN A 159 -17.46 -22.30 -0.12
N GLY A 160 -18.31 -22.21 0.90
CA GLY A 160 -17.87 -21.89 2.26
C GLY A 160 -16.91 -22.95 2.77
N VAL A 161 -15.66 -22.56 3.02
CA VAL A 161 -14.61 -23.46 3.51
C VAL A 161 -14.43 -23.24 5.01
N ALA A 162 -14.48 -24.33 5.77
CA ALA A 162 -14.26 -24.31 7.22
C ALA A 162 -12.82 -23.87 7.54
N ALA A 163 -12.61 -23.18 8.66
CA ALA A 163 -11.29 -22.64 9.04
C ALA A 163 -10.17 -23.70 9.15
N ALA A 164 -10.53 -24.98 9.38
CA ALA A 164 -9.58 -26.10 9.48
C ALA A 164 -9.19 -26.70 8.11
N ASP A 165 -9.94 -26.40 7.06
CA ASP A 165 -9.67 -26.93 5.73
C ASP A 165 -8.46 -26.22 5.10
N ARG A 166 -7.55 -27.03 4.57
CA ARG A 166 -6.30 -26.62 3.93
C ARG A 166 -6.38 -26.71 2.40
N SER A 167 -7.58 -26.90 1.86
CA SER A 167 -7.86 -26.82 0.44
C SER A 167 -7.27 -25.53 -0.15
N LYS A 168 -6.82 -25.63 -1.40
CA LYS A 168 -6.28 -24.46 -2.10
C LYS A 168 -7.46 -23.63 -2.61
N PRO A 169 -7.35 -22.29 -2.61
CA PRO A 169 -8.32 -21.43 -3.26
C PRO A 169 -8.56 -21.85 -4.72
N ASN A 170 -9.81 -22.01 -5.11
CA ASN A 170 -10.26 -22.40 -6.46
C ASN A 170 -10.93 -21.25 -7.21
N ILE A 171 -11.01 -20.05 -6.64
CA ILE A 171 -11.45 -18.84 -7.33
C ILE A 171 -10.30 -17.86 -7.43
N ARG A 172 -10.19 -17.20 -8.58
CA ARG A 172 -9.36 -16.01 -8.78
C ARG A 172 -10.22 -14.85 -9.23
N ILE A 173 -9.94 -13.68 -8.66
CA ILE A 173 -10.53 -12.43 -9.09
C ILE A 173 -9.43 -11.38 -9.23
N CYS A 174 -9.49 -10.60 -10.31
CA CYS A 174 -8.70 -9.40 -10.50
C CYS A 174 -9.65 -8.22 -10.47
N THR A 175 -9.46 -7.30 -9.52
CA THR A 175 -10.22 -6.06 -9.47
C THR A 175 -9.29 -4.87 -9.59
N GLN A 176 -9.80 -3.75 -10.05
CA GLN A 176 -9.03 -2.55 -10.25
C GLN A 176 -9.80 -1.32 -9.78
N VAL A 177 -9.07 -0.45 -9.07
CA VAL A 177 -9.54 0.86 -8.67
C VAL A 177 -8.73 1.91 -9.39
N LYS A 178 -9.41 2.80 -10.11
CA LYS A 178 -8.82 3.91 -10.86
C LYS A 178 -9.42 5.22 -10.40
N GLY A 179 -8.62 6.28 -10.45
CA GLY A 179 -9.12 7.61 -10.16
C GLY A 179 -8.06 8.69 -10.35
N PRO A 180 -8.42 9.95 -10.16
CA PRO A 180 -7.49 11.08 -10.22
C PRO A 180 -6.45 10.98 -9.09
N GLY A 181 -5.20 11.30 -9.39
CA GLY A 181 -4.04 10.97 -8.55
C GLY A 181 -3.95 11.75 -7.24
N PHE A 182 -4.51 12.96 -7.19
CA PHE A 182 -4.70 13.70 -5.95
C PHE A 182 -6.17 14.06 -5.77
N LEU A 183 -6.65 13.96 -4.54
CA LEU A 183 -7.92 14.55 -4.15
C LEU A 183 -7.73 16.08 -4.21
N GLN A 184 -8.48 16.76 -5.08
CA GLN A 184 -8.30 18.20 -5.34
C GLN A 184 -8.36 19.08 -4.08
N MET A 185 -9.06 18.65 -3.03
CA MET A 185 -9.13 19.36 -1.74
C MET A 185 -8.38 18.67 -0.60
N GLY A 186 -7.46 17.76 -0.92
CA GLY A 186 -6.84 16.85 0.05
C GLY A 186 -7.82 15.77 0.54
N GLY A 187 -7.28 14.81 1.30
CA GLY A 187 -8.06 13.72 1.90
C GLY A 187 -7.25 12.45 2.09
N VAL A 188 -7.85 11.47 2.78
CA VAL A 188 -7.26 10.16 3.06
C VAL A 188 -8.19 9.09 2.52
N PHE A 189 -7.63 8.11 1.79
CA PHE A 189 -8.39 6.89 1.48
C PHE A 189 -8.59 6.10 2.77
N THR A 190 -9.85 5.94 3.17
CA THR A 190 -10.22 5.38 4.46
C THR A 190 -9.80 3.91 4.59
N PRO A 191 -9.56 3.41 5.80
CA PRO A 191 -9.33 1.97 6.01
C PRO A 191 -10.51 1.14 5.48
N GLY A 192 -10.23 -0.08 5.02
CA GLY A 192 -11.25 -0.97 4.45
C GLY A 192 -12.45 -1.25 5.38
N ALA A 193 -12.28 -1.14 6.70
CA ALA A 193 -13.40 -1.23 7.66
C ALA A 193 -14.49 -0.18 7.39
N ALA A 194 -14.11 1.03 6.98
CA ALA A 194 -15.05 2.10 6.68
C ALA A 194 -15.81 1.87 5.37
N PHE A 195 -15.33 0.99 4.49
CA PHE A 195 -16.02 0.60 3.27
C PHE A 195 -17.08 -0.47 3.54
N SER A 196 -16.80 -1.39 4.47
CA SER A 196 -17.70 -2.50 4.78
C SER A 196 -19.08 -2.00 5.19
N ARG A 197 -20.12 -2.51 4.51
CA ARG A 197 -21.53 -2.22 4.80
C ARG A 197 -21.89 -0.73 4.74
N THR A 198 -21.23 0.04 3.88
CA THR A 198 -21.55 1.46 3.63
C THR A 198 -21.81 1.75 2.15
N LYS A 199 -22.42 2.91 1.86
CA LYS A 199 -22.57 3.44 0.49
C LYS A 199 -21.30 4.16 -0.01
N LEU A 200 -20.14 3.91 0.60
CA LEU A 200 -18.92 4.67 0.30
C LEU A 200 -18.40 4.35 -1.10
N ILE A 201 -18.46 3.09 -1.54
CA ILE A 201 -18.10 2.71 -2.92
C ILE A 201 -18.95 3.48 -3.92
N ASP A 202 -20.27 3.50 -3.73
CA ASP A 202 -21.19 4.25 -4.59
C ASP A 202 -20.82 5.74 -4.63
N ARG A 203 -20.59 6.35 -3.45
CA ARG A 203 -20.20 7.77 -3.36
C ARG A 203 -18.86 8.06 -4.05
N LEU A 204 -17.92 7.13 -3.99
CA LEU A 204 -16.61 7.26 -4.64
C LEU A 204 -16.74 7.11 -6.16
N ASN A 205 -17.56 6.18 -6.65
CA ASN A 205 -17.92 6.07 -8.06
C ASN A 205 -18.50 7.39 -8.60
N HIS A 206 -19.44 8.01 -7.88
CA HIS A 206 -20.01 9.33 -8.25
C HIS A 206 -18.97 10.47 -8.24
N ARG A 207 -17.81 10.28 -7.62
CA ARG A 207 -16.70 11.25 -7.55
C ARG A 207 -15.53 10.88 -8.48
N GLY A 208 -15.74 9.96 -9.42
CA GLY A 208 -14.75 9.58 -10.43
C GLY A 208 -13.69 8.59 -9.95
N ILE A 209 -13.92 7.90 -8.84
CA ILE A 209 -13.10 6.76 -8.40
C ILE A 209 -13.85 5.49 -8.79
N GLU A 210 -13.37 4.85 -9.84
CA GLU A 210 -14.03 3.72 -10.49
C GLU A 210 -13.53 2.39 -9.90
N PHE A 211 -14.47 1.54 -9.49
CA PHE A 211 -14.21 0.16 -9.05
C PHE A 211 -14.67 -0.81 -10.14
N SER A 212 -13.77 -1.66 -10.62
CA SER A 212 -14.04 -2.58 -11.72
C SER A 212 -13.56 -4.00 -11.41
N VAL A 213 -14.28 -5.00 -11.90
CA VAL A 213 -13.82 -6.39 -11.96
C VAL A 213 -13.20 -6.60 -13.34
N ILE A 214 -11.90 -6.87 -13.37
CA ILE A 214 -11.13 -7.05 -14.62
C ILE A 214 -11.21 -8.49 -15.10
N SER A 215 -11.19 -9.45 -14.17
CA SER A 215 -11.39 -10.86 -14.48
C SER A 215 -11.89 -11.62 -13.26
N SER A 216 -12.68 -12.67 -13.50
CA SER A 216 -13.11 -13.65 -12.52
C SER A 216 -13.11 -15.01 -13.17
N SER A 217 -12.49 -16.00 -12.52
CA SER A 217 -12.42 -17.36 -13.04
C SER A 217 -12.36 -18.38 -11.91
N GLU A 218 -13.01 -19.52 -12.11
CA GLU A 218 -12.75 -20.74 -11.34
C GLU A 218 -11.45 -21.40 -11.86
N VAL A 219 -10.71 -22.02 -10.94
CA VAL A 219 -9.38 -22.64 -11.16
C VAL A 219 -9.47 -24.13 -10.96
#